data_AF-A0A7V3RYI6-F1
#
_entry.id   AF-A0A7V3RYI6-F1
#
_cell.length_a   1.000
_cell.length_b   1.000
_cell.length_c   1.000
_cell.angle_alpha   90.00
_cell.angle_beta   90.00
_cell.angle_gamma   90.00
#
_symmetry.space_group_name_H-M   'P 1'
#
loop_
_entity.id
_entity.type
_entity.pdbx_description
1 polymer ?
#
loop_
_entity_poly.entity_id
_entity_poly.type
_entity_poly.pdbx_seq_one_letter_code
_entity_poly.pdbx_strand_id
1 'polypeptide(L)' 'MANNWIQIAYQYGLGGLFFAVTLYLCFKEEGATLSHPEDRWMLKVLIGGYFGYLLMHTLWAYLARF' A
#
# COMPACT_ATOMS: atom_id res chain seq x y z
N MET A 1 -12.04 1.08 19.89
CA MET A 1 -11.45 -0.26 20.23
C MET A 1 -11.77 -1.36 19.22
N ALA A 2 -12.89 -2.12 19.26
CA ALA A 2 -13.09 -3.29 18.38
C ALA A 2 -13.32 -2.94 16.88
N ASN A 3 -13.95 -1.80 16.59
CA ASN A 3 -14.25 -1.39 15.21
C ASN A 3 -13.05 -0.83 14.44
N ASN A 4 -12.01 -0.32 15.11
CA ASN A 4 -10.88 0.32 14.43
C ASN A 4 -10.00 -0.68 13.70
N TRP A 5 -9.81 -1.88 14.27
CA TRP A 5 -9.05 -2.94 13.62
C TRP A 5 -9.76 -3.48 12.37
N ILE A 6 -11.09 -3.59 12.41
CA ILE A 6 -11.90 -3.98 11.25
C ILE A 6 -11.82 -2.90 10.17
N GLN A 7 -11.90 -1.62 10.54
CA GLN A 7 -11.75 -0.51 9.60
C GLN A 7 -10.35 -0.48 8.96
N ILE A 8 -9.28 -0.64 9.75
CA ILE A 8 -7.91 -0.74 9.24
C ILE A 8 -7.77 -1.95 8.32
N ALA A 9 -8.26 -3.12 8.73
CA ALA A 9 -8.23 -4.32 7.90
C ALA A 9 -9.00 -4.16 6.58
N TYR A 10 -10.15 -3.46 6.59
CA TYR A 10 -10.89 -3.16 5.37
C TYR A 10 -10.14 -2.16 4.47
N GLN A 11 -9.69 -1.05 5.04
CA GLN A 11 -9.07 0.04 4.28
C GLN A 11 -7.74 -0.38 3.66
N TYR A 12 -6.91 -1.11 4.40
CA TYR A 12 -5.62 -1.59 3.90
C TYR A 12 -5.71 -2.99 3.27
N GLY A 13 -6.62 -3.86 3.68
CA GLY A 13 -6.83 -5.13 2.99
C GLY A 13 -7.44 -4.92 1.61
N LEU A 14 -8.62 -4.30 1.55
CA LEU A 14 -9.30 -4.05 0.28
C LEU A 14 -8.57 -3.00 -0.55
N GLY A 15 -8.15 -1.88 0.06
CA GLY A 15 -7.38 -0.85 -0.61
C GLY A 15 -6.01 -1.34 -1.09
N GLY A 16 -5.35 -2.19 -0.30
CA GLY A 16 -4.10 -2.84 -0.70
C GLY A 16 -4.28 -3.80 -1.87
N LEU A 17 -5.42 -4.51 -1.94
CA LEU A 17 -5.75 -5.37 -3.07
C LEU A 17 -5.94 -4.54 -4.34
N PHE A 18 -6.70 -3.45 -4.28
CA PHE A 18 -6.84 -2.52 -5.41
C PHE A 18 -5.49 -1.94 -5.84
N PHE A 19 -4.67 -1.50 -4.88
CA PHE A 19 -3.33 -0.99 -5.14
C PHE A 19 -2.43 -2.03 -5.83
N ALA A 20 -2.45 -3.28 -5.37
CA ALA A 20 -1.69 -4.37 -5.97
C ALA A 20 -2.17 -4.70 -7.39
N VAL A 21 -3.49 -4.71 -7.63
CA VAL A 21 -4.06 -4.91 -8.97
C VAL A 21 -3.66 -3.78 -9.90
N THR A 22 -3.74 -2.52 -9.46
CA THR A 22 -3.33 -1.37 -10.28
C THR A 22 -1.84 -1.43 -10.60
N LEU A 23 -0.99 -1.73 -9.63
CA LEU A 23 0.44 -1.96 -9.87
C LEU A 23 0.65 -3.06 -10.90
N TYR A 24 0.01 -4.21 -10.72
CA TYR A 24 0.11 -5.33 -11.66
C TYR A 24 -0.30 -4.93 -13.08
N LEU A 25 -1.39 -4.17 -13.25
CA LEU A 25 -1.82 -3.67 -14.56
C LEU A 25 -0.80 -2.70 -15.17
N CYS A 26 -0.21 -1.79 -14.38
CA CYS A 26 0.83 -0.88 -14.86
C CYS A 26 2.05 -1.62 -15.40
N PHE A 27 2.47 -2.72 -14.76
CA PHE A 27 3.60 -3.53 -15.20
C PHE A 27 3.26 -4.52 -16.31
N LYS A 28 2.00 -4.95 -16.41
CA LYS A 28 1.53 -5.90 -17.44
C LYS A 28 1.35 -5.23 -18.80
N GLU A 29 0.80 -4.03 -18.84
CA GLU A 29 0.48 -3.31 -20.08
C GLU A 29 1.69 -2.51 -20.62
N GLU A 30 2.92 -2.86 -20.21
CA GLU A 30 4.18 -2.17 -20.54
C GLU A 30 4.23 -0.68 -20.17
N GLY A 31 3.26 -0.18 -19.37
CA GLY A 31 3.25 1.20 -18.87
C GLY A 31 4.39 1.51 -17.89
N ALA A 32 4.91 0.47 -17.24
CA ALA A 32 6.16 0.46 -16.49
C ALA A 32 6.83 -0.89 -16.71
N THR A 33 8.16 -0.95 -16.80
CA THR A 33 8.88 -2.22 -17.00
C THR A 33 10.04 -2.37 -16.03
N LEU A 34 10.19 -3.59 -15.51
CA LEU A 34 11.24 -3.90 -14.53
C LEU A 34 12.65 -3.88 -15.15
N SER A 35 12.78 -3.76 -16.47
CA SER A 35 14.06 -3.54 -17.13
C SER A 35 14.61 -2.13 -16.85
N HIS A 36 13.75 -1.12 -16.67
CA HIS A 36 14.20 0.23 -16.38
C HIS A 36 14.52 0.41 -14.88
N PRO A 37 15.69 1.00 -14.54
CA PRO A 37 16.06 1.26 -13.15
C PRO A 37 15.10 2.21 -12.43
N GLU A 38 14.53 3.17 -13.16
CA GLU A 38 13.58 4.15 -12.62
C GLU A 38 12.24 3.51 -12.23
N ASP A 39 11.67 2.65 -13.09
CA ASP A 39 10.43 1.94 -12.80
C ASP A 39 10.58 0.98 -11.61
N ARG A 40 11.75 0.33 -11.48
CA ARG A 40 12.07 -0.49 -10.30
C ARG A 40 12.20 0.35 -9.03
N TRP A 41 12.78 1.54 -9.13
CA TRP A 41 12.85 2.47 -8.01
C TRP A 41 11.46 2.94 -7.60
N MET A 42 10.64 3.33 -8.57
CA MET A 42 9.24 3.72 -8.36
C MET A 42 8.44 2.59 -7.72
N LEU A 43 8.60 1.34 -8.16
CA LEU A 43 7.95 0.20 -7.51
C LEU A 43 8.33 0.07 -6.04
N LYS A 44 9.62 0.22 -5.70
CA LYS A 44 10.08 0.20 -4.30
C LYS A 44 9.50 1.36 -3.49
N VAL A 45 9.43 2.56 -4.07
CA VAL A 45 8.84 3.74 -3.43
C VAL A 45 7.35 3.56 -3.21
N LEU A 46 6.61 3.01 -4.18
CA LEU A 46 5.18 2.77 -4.11
C LEU A 46 4.85 1.71 -3.04
N ILE A 47 5.54 0.57 -3.06
CA ILE A 47 5.40 -0.47 -2.04
C ILE A 47 5.80 0.08 -0.67
N GLY A 48 6.93 0.77 -0.58
CA GLY A 48 7.42 1.37 0.65
C GLY A 48 6.48 2.42 1.22
N GLY A 49 5.89 3.27 0.37
CA GLY A 49 4.90 4.28 0.75
C GLY A 49 3.62 3.65 1.27
N TYR A 50 3.12 2.59 0.61
CA TYR A 50 1.95 1.86 1.06
C TYR A 50 2.15 1.24 2.46
N PHE A 51 3.22 0.46 2.65
CA PHE A 51 3.49 -0.18 3.94
C PHE A 51 3.92 0.82 5.02
N GLY A 52 4.67 1.85 4.64
CA GLY A 52 5.08 2.93 5.54
C GLY A 52 3.87 3.70 6.07
N TYR A 53 2.93 4.05 5.20
CA TYR A 53 1.69 4.71 5.59
C TYR A 53 0.81 3.80 6.45
N LEU A 54 0.66 2.53 6.07
CA LEU A 54 -0.07 1.53 6.86
C LEU A 54 0.49 1.42 8.29
N LEU A 55 1.82 1.25 8.42
CA LEU A 55 2.49 1.16 9.71
C LEU A 55 2.33 2.44 10.52
N MET A 56 2.60 3.60 9.92
CA MET A 56 2.46 4.90 10.58
C MET A 56 1.03 5.11 11.08
N HIS A 57 0.03 4.85 10.23
CA HIS A 57 -1.38 5.01 10.57
C HIS A 57 -1.83 4.02 11.65
N THR A 58 -1.39 2.76 11.57
CA THR A 58 -1.72 1.74 12.57
C THR A 58 -1.08 2.07 13.92
N LEU A 59 0.18 2.53 13.93
CA LEU A 59 0.86 3.01 15.13
C LEU A 59 0.15 4.23 15.72
N TRP A 60 -0.25 5.18 14.87
CA TRP A 60 -1.00 6.36 15.30
C TRP A 60 -2.34 5.98 15.92
N ALA A 61 -3.12 5.11 15.27
CA ALA A 61 -4.40 4.63 15.77
C ALA A 61 -4.24 3.92 17.13
N TYR A 62 -3.19 3.12 17.28
CA TYR A 62 -2.88 2.44 18.54
C TYR A 62 -2.50 3.43 19.65
N LEU A 63 -1.61 4.39 19.36
CA LEU A 63 -1.15 5.40 20.32
C LEU A 63 -2.27 6.37 20.73
N ALA A 64 -3.13 6.74 19.79
CA ALA A 64 -4.24 7.65 20.01
C ALA A 64 -5.35 7.03 20.89
N ARG A 65 -5.29 5.73 21.23
CA ARG A 65 -6.29 5.01 22.04
C ARG A 65 -7.74 5.29 21.62
N PHE A 66 -7.99 5.42 20.32
CA PHE A 66 -9.33 5.46 19.75
C PHE A 66 -9.96 4.03 19.75
#